data_AF-A0A2W6VNJ5-F1
#
_entry.id   AF-A0A2W6VNJ5-F1
#
_cell.length_a   1.000
_cell.length_b   1.000
_cell.length_c   1.000
_cell.angle_alpha   90.00
_cell.angle_beta   90.00
_cell.angle_gamma   90.00
#
_symmetry.space_group_name_H-M   'P 1'
#
loop_
_entity.id
_entity.type
_entity.pdbx_description
1 polymer ?
#
loop_
_entity_poly.entity_id
_entity_poly.type
_entity_poly.pdbx_seq_one_letter_code
_entity_poly.pdbx_strand_id
1 'polypeptide(L)' 'MYFRSCDEARRAGYAPMRIDTPGYREGLDGDHDGITCEPYLGR' A
#
# COMPACT_ATOMS: atom_id res chain seq x y z
N MET A 1 9.14 -5.28 -5.89
CA MET A 1 9.28 -3.81 -6.05
C MET A 1 9.43 -3.21 -4.65
N TYR A 2 10.17 -2.10 -4.49
CA TYR A 2 10.37 -1.50 -3.16
C TYR A 2 9.95 -0.03 -3.18
N PHE A 3 8.92 0.29 -2.38
CA PHE A 3 8.48 1.67 -2.16
C PHE A 3 8.89 2.09 -0.76
N ARG A 4 9.48 3.29 -0.63
CA ARG A 4 9.85 3.84 0.69
C ARG A 4 8.64 4.31 1.47
N SER A 5 7.58 4.71 0.77
CA SER A 5 6.35 5.18 1.38
C SER A 5 5.15 4.93 0.48
N CYS A 6 3.96 5.02 1.06
CA CYS A 6 2.71 4.96 0.31
C CYS A 6 2.51 6.12 -0.66
N ASP A 7 3.19 7.26 -0.45
CA ASP A 7 3.16 8.38 -1.39
C ASP A 7 3.86 8.02 -2.71
N GLU A 8 5.02 7.36 -2.62
CA GLU A 8 5.77 6.86 -3.77
C GLU A 8 4.96 5.80 -4.53
N ALA A 9 4.35 4.86 -3.79
CA ALA A 9 3.48 3.84 -4.35
C ALA A 9 2.25 4.42 -5.08
N ARG A 10 1.61 5.46 -4.52
CA ARG A 10 0.47 6.15 -5.15
C ARG A 10 0.89 6.94 -6.38
N ARG A 11 2.01 7.67 -6.32
CA ARG A 11 2.57 8.40 -7.46
C ARG A 11 2.96 7.48 -8.61
N ALA A 12 3.47 6.30 -8.29
CA ALA A 12 3.80 5.28 -9.28
C ALA A 12 2.55 4.55 -9.82
N GLY A 13 1.36 4.81 -9.28
CA GLY A 13 0.11 4.16 -9.69
C GLY A 13 -0.03 2.72 -9.23
N TYR A 14 0.76 2.29 -8.23
CA TYR A 14 0.70 0.94 -7.69
C TYR A 14 -0.23 0.82 -6.48
N ALA A 15 -0.50 1.89 -5.74
CA ALA A 15 -1.40 1.85 -4.60
C ALA A 15 -2.87 2.08 -5.01
N PRO A 16 -3.83 1.41 -4.33
CA PRO A 16 -3.66 0.47 -3.22
C PRO A 16 -3.16 -0.93 -3.67
N MET A 17 -2.37 -1.61 -2.82
CA MET A 17 -1.83 -2.96 -3.13
C MET A 17 -2.32 -4.00 -2.12
N ARG A 18 -2.81 -5.13 -2.62
CA ARG A 18 -3.21 -6.30 -1.81
C ARG A 18 -2.01 -7.17 -1.44
N ILE A 19 -2.15 -8.02 -0.43
CA ILE A 19 -1.13 -8.99 0.03
C ILE A 19 -0.49 -9.82 -1.09
N ASP A 20 -1.24 -10.12 -2.15
CA ASP A 20 -0.77 -10.91 -3.30
C ASP A 20 0.09 -10.11 -4.31
N THR A 21 0.27 -8.81 -4.09
CA THR A 21 0.92 -7.91 -5.06
C THR A 21 2.42 -7.78 -4.73
N PRO A 22 3.34 -7.82 -5.73
CA PRO A 22 4.81 -7.75 -5.50
C PRO A 22 5.37 -6.42 -4.95
N GLY A 23 4.49 -5.49 -4.56
CA GLY A 23 4.83 -4.28 -3.80
C GLY A 23 4.18 -4.20 -2.42
N TYR A 24 3.38 -5.20 -2.04
CA TYR A 24 2.83 -5.30 -0.70
C TYR A 24 3.95 -5.45 0.32
N ARG A 25 3.78 -4.75 1.44
CA ARG A 25 4.66 -4.83 2.59
C ARG A 25 3.84 -4.51 3.82
N GLU A 26 3.90 -5.37 4.81
CA GLU A 26 3.17 -5.18 6.08
C GLU A 26 3.51 -3.84 6.74
N GLY A 27 4.75 -3.33 6.62
CA GLY A 27 5.10 -2.00 7.12
C GLY A 27 4.48 -0.80 6.36
N LEU A 28 3.78 -1.04 5.26
CA LEU A 28 2.98 -0.05 4.51
C LEU A 28 1.47 -0.26 4.72
N ASP A 29 1.10 -1.33 5.41
CA ASP A 29 -0.26 -1.70 5.78
C ASP A 29 -0.43 -1.21 7.23
N GLY A 30 -1.00 -0.02 7.39
CA GLY A 30 -1.03 0.64 8.70
C GLY A 30 -1.98 -0.04 9.70
N ASP A 31 -2.99 -0.74 9.19
CA ASP A 31 -4.04 -1.42 9.93
C ASP A 31 -4.01 -2.94 9.78
N HIS A 32 -3.06 -3.47 9.01
CA HIS A 32 -2.78 -4.90 8.84
C HIS A 32 -3.98 -5.68 8.30
N ASP A 33 -4.76 -5.06 7.41
CA ASP A 33 -5.96 -5.65 6.83
C ASP A 33 -5.67 -6.43 5.54
N GLY A 34 -4.42 -6.40 5.08
CA GLY A 34 -3.94 -7.04 3.86
C GLY A 34 -3.94 -6.11 2.65
N ILE A 35 -4.19 -4.82 2.84
CA ILE A 35 -4.15 -3.81 1.78
C ILE A 35 -3.27 -2.63 2.22
N THR A 36 -2.17 -2.45 1.51
CA THR A 36 -1.25 -1.32 1.76
C THR A 36 -1.68 -0.08 1.01
N CYS A 37 -1.34 1.07 1.59
CA CYS A 37 -1.48 2.37 0.94
C CYS A 37 -2.90 2.70 0.47
N GLU A 38 -3.88 2.20 1.20
CA GLU A 38 -5.28 2.47 0.97
C GLU A 38 -5.61 3.96 1.03
N PRO A 39 -6.54 4.45 0.20
CA PRO A 39 -7.09 5.78 0.41
C PRO A 39 -7.95 5.76 1.68
N TYR A 40 -7.54 6.49 2.73
CA TYR A 40 -8.29 6.67 3.99
C TYR A 40 -9.62 7.44 3.82
N LEU A 41 -10.26 7.38 2.65
CA LEU A 41 -11.58 7.97 2.37
C LEU A 41 -12.73 7.14 2.98
N GLY A 42 -12.58 6.75 4.24
CA GLY A 42 -13.69 6.34 5.11
C GLY A 42 -13.79 4.83 5.37
N ARG A 43 -13.03 4.38 6.36
CA ARG A 43 -13.57 3.41 7.32
C ARG A 43 -13.84 4.11 8.63
#